data_AF-A0A520HEZ1-F1
#
_entry.id   AF-A0A520HEZ1-F1
#
_cell.length_a   1.000
_cell.length_b   1.000
_cell.length_c   1.000
_cell.angle_alpha   90.00
_cell.angle_beta   90.00
_cell.angle_gamma   90.00
#
_symmetry.space_group_name_H-M   'P 1'
#
loop_
_entity.id
_entity.type
_entity.pdbx_description
1 polymer ?
#
loop_
_entity_poly.entity_id
_entity_poly.type
_entity_poly.pdbx_seq_one_letter_code
_entity_poly.pdbx_strand_id
1 'polypeptide(L)'
;MKHLFIVLLFTLVFTDSGFAQKPKDGVYTYAIAFAEWGGRSLGSTCQVRIKGDSIYVINDGSLTGRKGEIIDAGVIMKHKRTGKWIIGHNAKDVLAKEIGGCSEGPHVIEFKKKRWWTC
;
A
#
# COMPACT_ATOMS: atom_id res chain seq x y z
N MET A 1 28.13 52.20 14.85
CA MET A 1 28.12 50.74 15.09
C MET A 1 26.72 50.19 14.95
N LYS A 2 26.59 49.00 14.36
CA LYS A 2 25.42 48.10 14.27
C LYS A 2 24.70 48.10 12.91
N HIS A 3 25.34 47.39 11.97
CA HIS A 3 24.66 46.77 10.83
C HIS A 3 23.72 45.68 11.35
N LEU A 4 22.43 45.82 11.02
CA LEU A 4 21.38 44.86 11.31
C LEU A 4 21.40 43.78 10.22
N PHE A 5 22.04 42.64 10.51
CA PHE A 5 21.97 41.45 9.66
C PHE A 5 20.64 40.73 9.92
N ILE A 6 19.71 40.81 8.97
CA ILE A 6 18.50 39.98 8.94
C ILE A 6 18.83 38.74 8.10
N VAL A 7 19.12 37.63 8.77
CA VAL A 7 19.28 36.33 8.12
C VAL A 7 17.89 35.70 7.98
N LEU A 8 17.35 35.75 6.77
CA LEU A 8 16.11 35.06 6.41
C LEU A 8 16.42 33.57 6.21
N LEU A 9 16.26 32.78 7.26
CA LEU A 9 16.44 31.33 7.20
C LEU A 9 15.23 30.70 6.49
N PHE A 10 15.36 30.48 5.18
CA PHE A 10 14.34 29.81 4.37
C PHE A 10 14.37 28.31 4.69
N THR A 11 13.55 27.88 5.65
CA THR A 11 13.37 26.45 5.95
C THR A 11 12.58 25.79 4.83
N LEU A 12 13.29 25.09 3.95
CA LEU A 12 12.70 24.15 2.99
C LEU A 12 12.01 23.03 3.77
N VAL A 13 10.70 23.15 3.93
CA VAL A 13 9.86 22.06 4.42
C VAL A 13 9.75 21.04 3.29
N PHE A 14 10.62 20.03 3.30
CA PHE A 14 10.45 18.84 2.47
C PHE A 14 9.24 18.06 3.00
N THR A 15 8.05 18.35 2.48
CA THR A 15 6.89 17.48 2.65
C THR A 15 7.10 16.24 1.79
N ASP A 16 7.85 15.25 2.30
CA ASP A 16 7.90 13.92 1.72
C ASP A 16 6.49 13.34 1.84
N SER A 17 5.73 13.48 0.75
CA SER A 17 4.36 12.96 0.63
C SER A 17 4.50 11.45 0.43
N GLY A 18 4.93 10.76 1.50
CA GLY A 18 5.62 9.47 1.53
C GLY A 18 4.82 8.23 1.11
N PHE A 19 3.96 8.35 0.11
CA PHE A 19 3.45 7.19 -0.62
C PHE A 19 4.35 6.97 -1.83
N ALA A 20 5.20 5.95 -1.74
CA ALA A 20 6.12 5.58 -2.81
C ALA A 20 5.38 5.40 -4.15
N GLN A 21 6.07 5.71 -5.24
CA GLN A 21 5.56 5.48 -6.58
C GLN A 21 5.19 4.00 -6.78
N LYS A 22 4.17 3.76 -7.58
CA LYS A 22 3.79 2.42 -8.03
C LYS A 22 5.04 1.70 -8.60
N PRO A 23 5.28 0.42 -8.24
CA PRO A 23 6.38 -0.36 -8.79
C PRO A 23 6.26 -0.56 -10.31
N LYS A 24 7.37 -0.96 -10.93
CA LYS A 24 7.35 -1.47 -12.30
C LYS A 24 6.58 -2.81 -12.36
N ASP A 25 6.26 -3.23 -13.57
CA ASP A 25 5.73 -4.57 -13.82
C ASP A 25 6.71 -5.63 -13.30
N GLY A 26 6.16 -6.71 -12.73
CA GLY A 26 6.97 -7.77 -12.14
C GLY A 26 6.22 -8.63 -11.14
N VAL A 27 6.96 -9.55 -10.52
CA VAL A 27 6.48 -10.40 -9.43
C VAL A 27 7.34 -10.14 -8.21
N TYR A 28 6.70 -9.98 -7.06
CA TYR A 28 7.34 -9.57 -5.83
C TYR A 28 6.81 -10.37 -4.64
N THR A 29 7.68 -10.70 -3.69
CA THR A 29 7.23 -11.23 -2.40
C THR A 29 6.89 -10.09 -1.45
N TYR A 30 5.68 -10.13 -0.89
CA TYR A 30 5.18 -9.17 0.09
C TYR A 30 4.91 -9.90 1.41
N ALA A 31 5.18 -9.25 2.53
CA ALA A 31 4.67 -9.68 3.82
C ALA A 31 3.16 -9.44 3.87
N ILE A 32 2.43 -10.37 4.45
CA ILE A 32 1.03 -10.16 4.79
C ILE A 32 0.98 -9.35 6.08
N ALA A 33 0.10 -8.36 6.16
CA ALA A 33 -0.10 -7.55 7.36
C ALA A 33 -1.54 -7.78 7.84
N PHE A 34 -1.69 -8.58 8.90
CA PHE A 34 -3.00 -8.90 9.44
C PHE A 34 -3.50 -7.76 10.34
N ALA A 35 -4.60 -7.13 9.95
CA ALA A 35 -5.16 -5.98 10.67
C ALA A 35 -5.60 -6.35 12.10
N GLU A 36 -6.14 -7.56 12.30
CA GLU A 36 -6.54 -8.09 13.62
C GLU A 36 -5.36 -8.19 14.60
N TRP A 37 -4.15 -8.35 14.07
CA TRP A 37 -2.92 -8.50 14.84
C TRP A 37 -2.06 -7.24 14.85
N GLY A 38 -2.68 -6.07 14.64
CA GLY A 38 -1.97 -4.79 14.61
C GLY A 38 -0.97 -4.68 13.45
N GLY A 39 -1.18 -5.42 12.37
CA GLY A 39 -0.30 -5.46 11.21
C GLY A 39 0.95 -6.33 11.37
N ARG A 40 0.98 -7.25 12.33
CA ARG A 40 2.02 -8.29 12.38
C ARG A 40 1.84 -9.25 11.20
N SER A 41 2.94 -9.77 10.65
CA SER A 41 2.86 -10.73 9.54
C SER A 41 2.81 -12.17 9.97
N LEU A 42 3.20 -12.48 11.22
CA LEU A 42 3.28 -13.85 11.73
C LEU A 42 4.16 -14.78 10.85
N GLY A 43 5.07 -14.20 10.07
CA GLY A 43 5.90 -14.94 9.09
C GLY A 43 5.22 -15.20 7.75
N SER A 44 3.95 -14.84 7.58
CA SER A 44 3.19 -15.09 6.35
C SER A 44 3.54 -14.11 5.23
N THR A 45 3.68 -14.65 4.03
CA THR A 45 3.97 -13.90 2.80
C THR A 45 2.97 -14.20 1.68
N CYS A 46 3.01 -13.40 0.62
CA CYS A 46 2.27 -13.63 -0.62
C CYS A 46 3.10 -13.18 -1.82
N GLN A 47 2.76 -13.65 -3.01
CA GLN A 47 3.29 -13.10 -4.25
C GLN A 47 2.38 -12.02 -4.81
N VAL A 48 2.92 -10.85 -5.06
CA VAL A 48 2.25 -9.73 -5.72
C VAL A 48 2.77 -9.63 -7.15
N ARG A 49 1.88 -9.82 -8.12
CA ARG A 49 2.17 -9.65 -9.54
C ARG A 49 1.55 -8.36 -10.05
N ILE A 50 2.36 -7.50 -10.65
CA ILE A 50 1.96 -6.22 -11.22
C ILE A 50 2.17 -6.27 -12.74
N LYS A 51 1.16 -5.85 -13.50
CA LYS A 51 1.21 -5.70 -14.96
C LYS A 51 0.40 -4.49 -15.39
N GLY A 52 1.07 -3.42 -15.82
CA GLY A 52 0.41 -2.12 -15.95
C GLY A 52 -0.25 -1.76 -14.62
N ASP A 53 -1.47 -1.23 -14.62
CA ASP A 53 -2.20 -0.94 -13.39
C ASP A 53 -2.87 -2.15 -12.75
N SER A 54 -2.85 -3.31 -13.40
CA SER A 54 -3.41 -4.54 -12.85
C SER A 54 -2.50 -5.14 -11.79
N ILE A 55 -3.10 -5.64 -10.72
CA ILE A 55 -2.41 -6.29 -9.61
C ILE A 55 -3.13 -7.57 -9.21
N TYR A 56 -2.34 -8.59 -8.89
CA TYR A 56 -2.80 -9.88 -8.37
C TYR A 56 -1.99 -10.23 -7.13
N VAL A 57 -2.68 -10.58 -6.05
CA VAL A 57 -2.09 -11.13 -4.83
C VAL A 57 -2.35 -12.63 -4.84
N ILE A 58 -1.28 -13.40 -4.71
CA ILE A 58 -1.27 -14.85 -4.93
C ILE A 58 -0.76 -15.52 -3.66
N ASN A 59 -1.50 -16.50 -3.14
CA ASN A 59 -1.09 -17.29 -1.99
C ASN A 59 0.18 -18.07 -2.34
N ASP A 60 1.25 -17.91 -1.57
CA ASP A 60 2.51 -18.64 -1.76
C ASP A 60 2.59 -19.94 -0.92
N GLY A 61 1.54 -20.23 -0.16
CA GLY A 61 1.43 -21.32 0.81
C GLY A 61 1.39 -20.85 2.27
N SER A 62 1.55 -19.54 2.52
CA SER A 62 1.54 -18.98 3.88
C SER A 62 0.15 -18.78 4.48
N LEU A 63 -0.90 -18.79 3.66
CA LEU A 63 -2.29 -18.71 4.10
C LEU A 63 -2.99 -20.05 3.89
N THR A 64 -4.13 -20.22 4.55
CA THR A 64 -5.10 -21.27 4.22
C THR A 64 -5.53 -21.16 2.75
N GLY A 65 -5.92 -22.28 2.15
CA GLY A 65 -6.22 -22.36 0.72
C GLY A 65 -5.08 -22.96 -0.10
N ARG A 66 -5.18 -22.84 -1.43
CA ARG A 66 -4.22 -23.50 -2.33
C ARG A 66 -3.07 -22.57 -2.68
N LYS A 67 -1.84 -23.07 -2.64
CA LYS A 67 -0.69 -22.35 -3.18
C LYS A 67 -0.92 -22.06 -4.68
N GLY A 68 -0.67 -20.81 -5.08
CA GLY A 68 -0.91 -20.31 -6.43
C GLY A 68 -2.31 -19.73 -6.65
N GLU A 69 -3.21 -19.84 -5.67
CA GLU A 69 -4.53 -19.22 -5.72
C GLU A 69 -4.44 -17.70 -5.64
N ILE A 70 -5.26 -17.01 -6.45
CA ILE A 70 -5.41 -15.56 -6.38
C ILE A 70 -6.31 -15.26 -5.19
N ILE A 71 -5.76 -14.57 -4.19
CA ILE A 71 -6.48 -14.19 -2.96
C ILE A 71 -7.02 -12.75 -3.01
N ASP A 72 -6.48 -11.92 -3.90
CA ASP A 72 -7.03 -10.62 -4.24
C ASP A 72 -6.55 -10.20 -5.63
N ALA A 73 -7.34 -9.44 -6.36
CA ALA A 73 -6.97 -8.89 -7.66
C ALA A 73 -7.77 -7.64 -7.98
N GLY A 74 -7.15 -6.69 -8.68
CA GLY A 74 -7.81 -5.47 -9.07
C GLY A 74 -6.90 -4.51 -9.81
N VAL A 75 -7.18 -3.22 -9.63
CA VAL A 75 -6.41 -2.11 -10.21
C VAL A 75 -5.75 -1.33 -9.09
N ILE A 76 -4.49 -0.96 -9.28
CA ILE A 76 -3.73 -0.13 -8.35
C ILE A 76 -4.32 1.28 -8.38
N MET A 77 -4.91 1.69 -7.27
CA MET A 77 -5.49 3.02 -7.12
C MET A 77 -4.91 3.76 -5.91
N LYS A 78 -4.91 5.09 -5.95
CA LYS A 78 -4.57 5.92 -4.80
C LYS A 78 -5.86 6.40 -4.14
N HIS A 79 -6.09 5.98 -2.91
CA HIS A 79 -7.25 6.42 -2.14
C HIS A 79 -7.14 7.92 -1.82
N LYS A 80 -8.12 8.72 -2.23
CA LYS A 80 -8.02 10.19 -2.22
C LYS A 80 -7.86 10.76 -0.81
N ARG A 81 -8.61 10.24 0.17
CA ARG A 81 -8.64 10.82 1.52
C ARG A 81 -7.38 10.50 2.33
N THR A 82 -6.78 9.32 2.14
CA THR A 82 -5.63 8.87 2.95
C THR A 82 -4.31 8.92 2.17
N GLY A 83 -4.34 9.02 0.85
CA GLY A 83 -3.18 8.91 -0.02
C GLY A 83 -2.61 7.49 -0.15
N LYS A 84 -3.15 6.51 0.59
CA LYS A 84 -2.68 5.12 0.56
C LYS A 84 -2.97 4.47 -0.80
N TRP A 85 -2.10 3.55 -1.21
CA TRP A 85 -2.39 2.68 -2.34
C TRP A 85 -3.33 1.56 -1.91
N ILE A 86 -4.27 1.25 -2.79
CA ILE A 86 -5.29 0.24 -2.58
C ILE A 86 -5.41 -0.64 -3.83
N ILE A 87 -5.95 -1.84 -3.63
CA ILE A 87 -6.39 -2.72 -4.70
C ILE A 87 -7.87 -2.43 -4.93
N GLY A 88 -8.18 -1.61 -5.93
CA GLY A 88 -9.55 -1.23 -6.27
C GLY A 88 -10.21 -2.22 -7.21
N HIS A 89 -11.48 -2.51 -6.97
CA HIS A 89 -12.33 -3.38 -7.79
C HIS A 89 -13.31 -2.57 -8.65
N ASN A 90 -13.55 -1.30 -8.30
CA ASN A 90 -14.32 -0.36 -9.11
C ASN A 90 -13.80 1.08 -8.96
N ALA A 91 -14.21 1.98 -9.86
CA ALA A 91 -13.71 3.36 -9.89
C ALA A 91 -14.05 4.20 -8.64
N LYS A 92 -15.09 3.84 -7.88
CA LYS A 92 -15.50 4.58 -6.67
C LYS A 92 -14.63 4.26 -5.46
N ASP A 93 -13.83 3.20 -5.51
CA ASP A 93 -12.95 2.79 -4.40
C ASP A 93 -11.90 3.84 -4.05
N VAL A 94 -11.56 4.73 -5.00
CA VAL A 94 -10.72 5.91 -4.73
C VAL A 94 -11.31 6.86 -3.69
N LEU A 95 -12.62 6.78 -3.44
CA LEU A 95 -13.38 7.57 -2.46
C LEU A 95 -13.98 6.70 -1.33
N ALA A 96 -13.56 5.43 -1.21
CA ALA A 96 -14.13 4.53 -0.23
C ALA A 96 -14.12 5.13 1.19
N LYS A 97 -15.23 4.98 1.93
CA LYS A 97 -15.32 5.52 3.29
C LYS A 97 -14.30 4.85 4.20
N GLU A 98 -14.01 3.57 3.98
CA GLU A 98 -13.04 2.79 4.73
C GLU A 98 -12.16 2.01 3.77
N ILE A 99 -10.95 1.69 4.20
CA ILE A 99 -9.97 0.89 3.47
C ILE A 99 -9.16 0.07 4.48
N GLY A 100 -8.62 -1.07 4.07
CA GLY A 100 -7.74 -1.89 4.91
C GLY A 100 -8.30 -3.27 5.20
N GLY A 101 -7.56 -4.03 6.02
CA GLY A 101 -7.68 -5.48 6.09
C GLY A 101 -9.03 -6.01 6.56
N CYS A 102 -9.59 -5.47 7.64
CA CYS A 102 -10.87 -5.95 8.20
C CYS A 102 -12.04 -5.01 7.90
N SER A 103 -11.94 -4.18 6.86
CA SER A 103 -13.05 -3.34 6.41
C SER A 103 -13.71 -3.95 5.19
N GLU A 104 -14.96 -3.58 4.92
CA GLU A 104 -15.62 -3.86 3.64
C GLU A 104 -15.04 -3.06 2.46
N GLY A 105 -14.04 -2.20 2.73
CA GLY A 105 -13.36 -1.41 1.74
C GLY A 105 -12.20 -2.15 1.05
N PRO A 106 -11.60 -1.54 0.01
CA PRO A 106 -10.50 -2.15 -0.71
C PRO A 106 -9.28 -2.37 0.19
N HIS A 107 -8.57 -3.47 -0.06
CA HIS A 107 -7.34 -3.78 0.67
C HIS A 107 -6.25 -2.76 0.39
N VAL A 108 -5.45 -2.47 1.42
CA VAL A 108 -4.30 -1.56 1.33
C VAL A 108 -3.07 -2.32 0.91
N ILE A 109 -2.29 -1.73 0.00
CA ILE A 109 -0.97 -2.24 -0.37
C ILE A 109 0.12 -1.18 -0.15
N GLU A 110 1.15 -1.52 0.62
CA GLU A 110 2.28 -0.65 0.88
C GLU A 110 3.48 -1.06 0.02
N PHE A 111 3.60 -0.49 -1.17
CA PHE A 111 4.68 -0.84 -2.11
C PHE A 111 6.10 -0.67 -1.54
N LYS A 112 6.35 0.42 -0.79
CA LYS A 112 7.67 0.69 -0.19
C LYS A 112 8.06 -0.35 0.86
N LYS A 113 7.10 -0.73 1.72
CA LYS A 113 7.33 -1.69 2.81
C LYS A 113 7.10 -3.14 2.36
N LYS A 114 6.65 -3.34 1.12
CA LYS A 114 6.21 -4.63 0.58
C LYS A 114 5.22 -5.34 1.51
N ARG A 115 4.16 -4.65 1.90
CA ARG A 115 3.10 -5.20 2.76
C ARG A 115 1.75 -5.17 2.06
N TRP A 116 1.02 -6.27 2.09
CA TRP A 116 -0.38 -6.34 1.69
C TRP A 116 -1.25 -6.55 2.94
N TRP A 117 -2.26 -5.71 3.12
CA TRP A 117 -3.11 -5.72 4.31
C TRP A 117 -4.38 -6.50 4.06
N THR A 118 -4.63 -7.47 4.94
CA THR A 118 -5.86 -8.27 5.02
C THR A 118 -6.31 -8.32 6.48
N CYS A 119 -7.52 -8.79 6.70
CA CYS A 119 -7.89 -9.40 7.96
C CYS A 119 -7.08 -10.70 8.07
#